data_AF-A0A838FUI6-F1
#
_entry.id   AF-A0A838FUI6-F1
#
_cell.length_a   1.000
_cell.length_b   1.000
_cell.length_c   1.000
_cell.angle_alpha   90.00
_cell.angle_beta   90.00
_cell.angle_gamma   90.00
#
_symmetry.space_group_name_H-M   'P 1'
#
loop_
_entity.id
_entity.type
_entity.pdbx_description
1 polymer ?
#
loop_
_entity_poly.entity_id
_entity_poly.type
_entity_poly.pdbx_seq_one_letter_code
_entity_poly.pdbx_strand_id
1 'polypeptide(L)'
;SPPMLEVARRKGVARTVVADALQLPFSDGSFDCVTVAFGLRNMRDWGAALREMARVLAPGGHLLVLDFSIPAGALRPLYRAYLHHCLPRLAAVVTGQKDAYEYLGASIEQFPSGTAMTALIEQNGFCSAKVVPFRFGIAIIYTAVKA
;
A
#
# COMPACT_ATOMS: atom_id res chain seq x y z
N SER A 1 1.37 2.91 13.90
CA SER A 1 2.06 3.65 14.98
C SER A 1 1.06 3.97 16.10
N PRO A 2 1.49 4.06 17.37
CA PRO A 2 0.59 4.35 18.49
C PRO A 2 -0.26 5.63 18.32
N PRO A 3 0.29 6.78 17.86
CA PRO A 3 -0.50 7.99 17.64
C PRO A 3 -1.60 7.82 16.59
N MET A 4 -1.33 7.08 15.50
CA MET A 4 -2.32 6.81 14.47
C MET A 4 -3.48 5.93 14.97
N LEU A 5 -3.19 4.97 15.86
CA LEU A 5 -4.24 4.14 16.46
C LEU A 5 -5.13 4.94 17.41
N GLU A 6 -4.57 5.92 18.11
CA GLU A 6 -5.36 6.83 18.94
C GLU A 6 -6.35 7.63 18.10
N VAL A 7 -5.90 8.18 16.97
CA VAL A 7 -6.78 8.86 16.00
C VAL A 7 -7.86 7.91 15.48
N ALA A 8 -7.51 6.66 15.16
CA ALA A 8 -8.46 5.66 14.70
C ALA A 8 -9.55 5.35 15.74
N ARG A 9 -9.18 5.19 17.02
CA ARG A 9 -10.15 4.99 18.11
C ARG A 9 -11.09 6.18 18.27
N ARG A 10 -10.57 7.40 18.21
CA ARG A 10 -11.39 8.63 18.26
C ARG A 10 -12.37 8.72 17.09
N LYS A 11 -12.04 8.11 15.94
CA LYS A 11 -12.91 8.00 14.76
C LYS A 11 -13.87 6.79 14.81
N GLY A 12 -13.90 6.03 15.90
CA GLY A 12 -14.84 4.91 16.09
C GLY A 12 -14.34 3.54 15.64
N VAL A 13 -13.04 3.36 15.37
CA VAL A 13 -12.50 2.02 15.11
C VAL A 13 -12.52 1.19 16.39
N ALA A 14 -13.36 0.15 16.42
CA ALA A 14 -13.68 -0.62 17.62
C ALA A 14 -12.49 -1.39 18.21
N ARG A 15 -11.62 -1.96 17.37
CA ARG A 15 -10.47 -2.77 17.79
C ARG A 15 -9.22 -2.31 17.06
N THR A 16 -8.17 -2.02 17.83
CA THR A 16 -6.88 -1.57 17.30
C THR A 16 -5.75 -2.26 18.06
N VAL A 17 -4.72 -2.69 17.37
CA VAL A 17 -3.52 -3.28 17.98
C VAL A 17 -2.27 -2.61 17.42
N VAL A 18 -1.27 -2.39 18.28
CA VAL A 18 0.07 -2.02 17.81
C VAL A 18 0.77 -3.31 17.41
N ALA A 19 1.12 -3.43 16.12
CA ALA A 19 1.80 -4.60 15.58
C ALA A 19 2.77 -4.19 14.46
N ASP A 20 3.77 -5.03 14.22
CA ASP A 20 4.54 -5.01 12.96
C ASP A 20 3.69 -5.68 11.89
N ALA A 21 3.52 -5.04 10.73
CA ALA A 21 2.76 -5.60 9.62
C ALA A 21 3.43 -6.84 9.01
N LEU A 22 4.71 -7.07 9.31
CA LEU A 22 5.46 -8.27 8.92
C LEU A 22 5.32 -9.42 9.94
N GLN A 23 4.72 -9.15 11.11
CA GLN A 23 4.53 -10.14 12.17
C GLN A 23 3.31 -9.77 13.02
N LEU A 24 2.13 -10.11 12.51
CA LEU A 24 0.85 -9.82 13.12
C LEU A 24 0.57 -10.80 14.27
N PRO A 25 0.04 -10.31 15.41
CA PRO A 25 -0.26 -11.11 16.60
C PRO A 25 -1.61 -11.84 16.46
N PHE A 26 -1.86 -12.45 15.31
CA PHE A 26 -3.10 -13.18 15.01
C PHE A 26 -2.75 -14.60 14.55
N SER A 27 -3.64 -15.54 14.85
CA SER A 27 -3.52 -16.92 14.36
C SER A 27 -3.72 -17.00 12.85
N ASP A 28 -3.22 -18.08 12.25
CA ASP A 28 -3.47 -18.37 10.84
C ASP A 28 -4.97 -18.48 10.57
N GLY A 29 -5.44 -17.96 9.43
CA GLY A 29 -6.85 -18.10 9.05
C GLY A 29 -7.85 -17.29 9.90
N SER A 30 -7.40 -16.29 10.64
CA SER A 30 -8.25 -15.51 11.55
C SER A 30 -9.21 -14.53 10.87
N PHE A 31 -8.99 -14.18 9.60
CA PHE A 31 -9.77 -13.15 8.90
C PHE A 31 -10.25 -13.60 7.53
N ASP A 32 -11.46 -13.16 7.14
CA ASP A 32 -11.98 -13.37 5.79
C ASP A 32 -11.46 -12.32 4.80
N CYS A 33 -11.01 -11.17 5.29
CA CYS A 33 -10.55 -10.06 4.46
C CYS A 33 -9.42 -9.27 5.16
N VAL A 34 -8.38 -8.94 4.39
CA VAL A 34 -7.29 -8.05 4.81
C VAL A 34 -7.19 -6.91 3.82
N THR A 35 -7.13 -5.69 4.35
CA THR A 35 -6.99 -4.48 3.54
C THR A 35 -5.81 -3.66 4.00
N VAL A 36 -5.13 -3.03 3.05
CA VAL A 36 -4.09 -2.03 3.33
C VAL A 36 -4.27 -0.88 2.34
N ALA A 37 -4.42 0.33 2.86
CA ALA A 37 -4.60 1.54 2.07
C ALA A 37 -3.45 2.51 2.35
N PHE A 38 -2.70 2.84 1.29
CA PHE A 38 -1.55 3.72 1.29
C PHE A 38 -0.47 3.34 2.32
N GLY A 39 -0.35 2.04 2.62
CA GLY A 39 0.52 1.51 3.66
C GLY A 39 1.61 0.57 3.16
N LEU A 40 1.31 -0.28 2.16
CA LEU A 40 2.20 -1.35 1.73
C LEU A 40 3.53 -0.80 1.18
N ARG A 41 3.49 0.33 0.45
CA ARG A 41 4.71 0.96 -0.07
C ARG A 41 5.73 1.35 1.00
N ASN A 42 5.27 1.58 2.24
CA ASN A 42 6.13 2.00 3.35
C ASN A 42 6.70 0.81 4.14
N MET A 43 6.35 -0.43 3.78
CA MET A 43 6.87 -1.62 4.43
C MET A 43 8.25 -1.97 3.88
N ARG A 44 9.17 -2.39 4.76
CA ARG A 44 10.56 -2.69 4.41
C ARG A 44 10.74 -3.92 3.51
N ASP A 45 9.77 -4.84 3.53
CA ASP A 45 9.77 -6.06 2.72
C ASP A 45 8.32 -6.37 2.32
N TRP A 46 7.99 -6.09 1.06
CA TRP A 46 6.65 -6.29 0.53
C TRP A 46 6.28 -7.78 0.44
N GLY A 47 7.24 -8.65 0.14
CA GLY A 47 6.99 -10.09 0.05
C GLY A 47 6.68 -10.66 1.43
N ALA A 48 7.46 -10.30 2.44
CA ALA A 48 7.18 -10.70 3.83
C ALA A 48 5.84 -10.17 4.32
N ALA A 49 5.50 -8.91 4.00
CA ALA A 49 4.19 -8.34 4.32
C ALA A 49 3.04 -9.11 3.68
N LEU A 50 3.16 -9.43 2.39
CA LEU A 50 2.14 -10.19 1.66
C LEU A 50 1.99 -11.61 2.22
N ARG A 51 3.09 -12.30 2.53
CA ARG A 51 3.03 -13.62 3.19
C ARG A 51 2.35 -13.56 4.54
N GLU A 52 2.62 -12.53 5.32
CA GLU A 52 2.00 -12.35 6.63
C GLU A 52 0.49 -12.05 6.52
N MET A 53 0.09 -11.23 5.54
CA MET A 53 -1.32 -11.01 5.21
C MET A 53 -1.99 -12.31 4.75
N ALA A 54 -1.33 -13.12 3.92
CA ALA A 54 -1.83 -14.42 3.49
C ALA A 54 -1.97 -15.38 4.68
N ARG A 55 -1.01 -15.40 5.60
CA ARG A 55 -1.04 -16.26 6.80
C ARG A 55 -2.31 -16.04 7.61
N VAL A 56 -2.62 -14.78 7.94
CA VAL A 56 -3.78 -14.43 8.78
C VAL A 56 -5.13 -14.52 8.06
N LEU A 57 -5.15 -14.59 6.73
CA LEU A 57 -6.37 -14.81 5.95
C LEU A 57 -6.82 -16.27 5.99
N ALA A 58 -8.12 -16.54 6.05
CA ALA A 58 -8.69 -17.86 5.83
C ALA A 58 -8.53 -18.28 4.35
N PRO A 59 -8.43 -19.58 4.02
CA PRO A 59 -8.44 -20.04 2.62
C PRO A 59 -9.66 -19.48 1.88
N GLY A 60 -9.45 -18.92 0.67
CA GLY A 60 -10.49 -18.20 -0.06
C GLY A 60 -10.78 -16.78 0.42
N GLY A 61 -10.11 -16.30 1.48
CA GLY A 61 -10.22 -14.93 1.98
C GLY A 61 -9.62 -13.89 1.01
N HIS A 62 -10.05 -12.64 1.14
CA HIS A 62 -9.74 -11.57 0.18
C HIS A 62 -8.63 -10.63 0.65
N LEU A 63 -7.71 -10.32 -0.25
CA LEU A 63 -6.75 -9.23 -0.10
C LEU A 63 -7.16 -8.03 -0.94
N LEU A 64 -7.14 -6.83 -0.35
CA LEU A 64 -7.27 -5.56 -1.07
C LEU A 64 -6.13 -4.61 -0.68
N VAL A 65 -5.31 -4.24 -1.67
CA VAL A 65 -4.20 -3.28 -1.50
C VAL A 65 -4.51 -2.05 -2.33
N LEU A 66 -4.77 -0.91 -1.67
CA LEU A 66 -4.83 0.40 -2.33
C LEU A 66 -3.51 1.11 -2.11
N ASP A 67 -2.81 1.49 -3.18
CA ASP A 67 -1.62 2.34 -3.07
C ASP A 67 -1.41 3.19 -4.32
N PHE A 68 -0.41 4.06 -4.26
CA PHE A 68 0.00 4.87 -5.40
C PHE A 68 0.71 4.04 -6.47
N SER A 69 0.60 4.49 -7.70
CA SER A 69 1.29 3.94 -8.86
C SER A 69 1.74 5.07 -9.78
N ILE A 70 2.62 4.73 -10.71
CA ILE A 70 2.97 5.61 -11.82
C ILE A 70 1.98 5.35 -12.98
N PRO A 71 1.28 6.39 -13.49
CA PRO A 71 0.38 6.23 -14.63
C PRO A 71 1.15 5.86 -15.89
N ALA A 72 0.48 5.19 -16.83
CA ALA A 72 1.07 4.75 -18.09
C ALA A 72 1.05 5.85 -19.17
N GLY A 73 1.81 5.63 -20.25
CA GLY A 73 1.79 6.48 -21.44
C GLY A 73 2.29 7.91 -21.22
N ALA A 74 1.68 8.87 -21.93
CA ALA A 74 2.11 10.27 -21.96
C ALA A 74 1.97 10.99 -20.61
N LEU A 75 1.15 10.48 -19.68
CA LEU A 75 1.01 11.05 -18.34
C LEU A 75 2.20 10.71 -17.43
N ARG A 76 2.95 9.65 -17.73
CA ARG A 76 4.10 9.21 -16.94
C ARG A 76 5.15 10.31 -16.73
N PRO A 77 5.74 10.92 -17.78
CA PRO A 77 6.76 11.95 -17.61
C PRO A 77 6.22 13.19 -16.88
N LEU A 78 4.98 13.59 -17.16
CA LEU A 78 4.34 14.72 -16.49
C LEU A 78 4.17 14.47 -14.98
N TYR A 79 3.70 13.28 -14.62
CA TYR A 79 3.52 12.91 -13.21
C TYR A 79 4.85 12.79 -12.46
N ARG A 80 5.90 12.24 -13.10
CA ARG A 80 7.25 12.21 -12.51
C ARG A 80 7.81 13.61 -12.29
N ALA A 81 7.67 14.50 -13.29
CA ALA A 81 8.08 15.90 -13.14
C ALA A 81 7.34 16.57 -11.97
N TYR A 82 6.04 16.33 -11.83
CA TYR A 82 5.27 16.80 -10.69
C TYR A 82 5.84 16.28 -9.35
N LEU A 83 6.09 14.97 -9.24
CA LEU A 83 6.62 14.35 -8.01
C LEU A 83 8.02 14.86 -7.63
N HIS A 84 8.92 15.10 -8.58
CA HIS A 84 10.29 15.54 -8.28
C HIS A 84 10.44 17.05 -8.09
N HIS A 85 9.55 17.85 -8.69
CA HIS A 85 9.79 19.28 -8.83
C HIS A 85 8.68 20.15 -8.27
N CYS A 86 7.42 19.78 -8.48
CA CYS A 86 6.30 20.58 -8.01
C CYS A 86 5.99 20.24 -6.55
N LEU A 87 5.81 18.96 -6.25
CA LEU A 87 5.38 18.49 -4.94
C LEU A 87 6.36 18.86 -3.80
N PRO A 88 7.68 18.63 -3.92
CA PRO A 88 8.61 18.95 -2.82
C PRO A 88 8.77 20.46 -2.62
N ARG A 89 8.71 21.25 -3.70
CA ARG A 89 8.81 22.72 -3.62
C ARG A 89 7.55 23.32 -2.99
N LEU A 90 6.37 22.85 -3.40
CA LEU A 90 5.11 23.31 -2.81
C LEU A 90 5.04 22.94 -1.32
N ALA A 91 5.45 21.71 -0.97
CA ALA A 91 5.50 21.28 0.43
C ALA A 91 6.49 22.11 1.26
N ALA A 92 7.68 22.40 0.73
CA ALA A 92 8.65 23.25 1.42
C ALA A 92 8.07 24.64 1.74
N VAL A 93 7.28 25.21 0.82
CA VAL A 93 6.64 26.52 1.01
C VAL A 93 5.49 26.48 2.01
N VAL A 94 4.68 25.42 2.02
CA VAL A 94 3.44 25.35 2.83
C VAL A 94 3.68 24.77 4.22
N THR A 95 4.45 23.69 4.33
CA THR A 95 4.61 22.91 5.58
C THR A 95 6.02 22.94 6.12
N GLY A 96 7.00 23.43 5.35
CA GLY A 96 8.42 23.39 5.70
C GLY A 96 9.04 21.98 5.68
N GLN A 97 8.27 20.93 5.35
CA GLN A 97 8.71 19.54 5.41
C GLN A 97 9.03 19.00 4.02
N LYS A 98 10.17 19.41 3.44
CA LYS A 98 10.57 18.98 2.10
C LYS A 98 10.85 17.46 2.03
N ASP A 99 11.61 16.95 3.00
CA ASP A 99 12.14 15.58 2.99
C ASP A 99 11.04 14.51 2.99
N ALA A 100 9.92 14.76 3.68
CA ALA A 100 8.79 13.85 3.72
C ALA A 100 8.14 13.66 2.33
N TYR A 101 8.14 14.71 1.50
CA TYR A 101 7.57 14.65 0.15
C TYR A 101 8.56 14.16 -0.89
N GLU A 102 9.86 14.35 -0.68
CA GLU A 102 10.89 13.66 -1.45
C GLU A 102 10.85 12.15 -1.21
N TYR A 103 10.72 11.72 0.05
CA TYR A 103 10.50 10.32 0.40
C TYR A 103 9.22 9.79 -0.26
N LEU A 104 8.12 10.54 -0.23
CA LEU A 104 6.88 10.14 -0.88
C LEU A 104 7.11 9.87 -2.38
N GLY A 105 7.72 10.83 -3.09
CA GLY A 105 8.07 10.66 -4.50
C GLY A 105 8.91 9.41 -4.75
N ALA A 106 10.01 9.25 -4.01
CA ALA A 106 10.91 8.10 -4.13
C ALA A 106 10.20 6.76 -3.85
N SER A 107 9.36 6.70 -2.82
CA SER A 107 8.61 5.48 -2.47
C SER A 107 7.63 5.07 -3.56
N ILE A 108 6.96 6.04 -4.23
CA ILE A 108 6.03 5.77 -5.34
C ILE A 108 6.79 5.20 -6.54
N GLU A 109 8.00 5.68 -6.81
CA GLU A 109 8.80 5.21 -7.95
C GLU A 109 9.39 3.82 -7.76
N GLN A 110 9.76 3.47 -6.52
CA GLN A 110 10.31 2.16 -6.18
C GLN A 110 9.22 1.08 -6.08
N PHE A 111 7.99 1.47 -5.73
CA PHE A 111 6.90 0.54 -5.50
C PHE A 111 6.49 -0.18 -6.80
N PRO A 112 6.37 -1.52 -6.79
CA PRO A 112 6.00 -2.27 -7.97
C PRO A 112 4.58 -1.88 -8.39
N SER A 113 4.41 -1.68 -9.69
CA SER A 113 3.15 -1.23 -10.28
C SER A 113 2.63 -2.21 -11.33
N GLY A 114 1.32 -2.20 -11.58
CA GLY A 114 0.68 -3.06 -12.56
C GLY A 114 1.01 -4.54 -12.39
N THR A 115 1.50 -5.18 -13.45
CA THR A 115 1.78 -6.62 -13.50
C THR A 115 2.89 -7.07 -12.56
N ALA A 116 3.87 -6.20 -12.27
CA ALA A 116 4.93 -6.53 -11.32
C ALA A 116 4.38 -6.75 -9.91
N MET A 117 3.40 -5.93 -9.50
CA MET A 117 2.75 -6.09 -8.20
C MET A 117 1.83 -7.32 -8.17
N THR A 118 1.05 -7.59 -9.22
CA THR A 118 0.21 -8.80 -9.24
C THR A 118 1.06 -10.06 -9.18
N ALA A 119 2.18 -10.12 -9.91
CA ALA A 119 3.12 -11.23 -9.83
C ALA A 119 3.70 -11.36 -8.42
N LEU A 120 4.07 -10.26 -7.77
CA LEU A 120 4.54 -10.27 -6.38
C LEU A 120 3.47 -10.79 -5.41
N ILE A 121 2.22 -10.37 -5.57
CA ILE A 121 1.09 -10.86 -4.77
C ILE A 121 0.94 -12.38 -4.94
N GLU A 122 0.91 -12.86 -6.17
CA GLU A 122 0.69 -14.29 -6.45
C GLU A 122 1.85 -15.18 -5.96
N GLN A 123 3.09 -14.68 -6.03
CA GLN A 123 4.26 -15.38 -5.46
C GLN A 123 4.22 -15.53 -3.93
N ASN A 124 3.34 -14.79 -3.24
CA ASN A 124 3.29 -14.72 -1.78
C ASN A 124 1.98 -15.28 -1.19
N GLY A 125 1.41 -16.32 -1.82
CA GLY A 125 0.32 -17.11 -1.25
C GLY A 125 -1.09 -16.68 -1.70
N PHE A 126 -1.18 -15.93 -2.79
CA PHE A 126 -2.43 -15.49 -3.36
C PHE A 126 -2.61 -16.00 -4.79
N CYS A 127 -3.84 -15.97 -5.28
CA CYS A 127 -4.20 -16.25 -6.66
C CYS A 127 -5.21 -15.23 -7.19
N SER A 128 -5.43 -15.25 -8.50
CA SER A 128 -6.40 -14.39 -9.19
C SER A 128 -6.16 -12.90 -8.94
N ALA A 129 -4.89 -12.47 -8.93
CA ALA A 129 -4.56 -11.08 -8.65
C ALA A 129 -5.02 -10.16 -9.79
N LYS A 130 -5.73 -9.09 -9.45
CA LYS A 130 -6.29 -8.13 -10.41
C LYS A 130 -5.80 -6.72 -10.10
N VAL A 131 -5.74 -5.90 -11.14
CA VAL A 131 -5.38 -4.48 -11.08
C VAL A 131 -6.62 -3.66 -11.42
N VAL A 132 -7.02 -2.76 -10.52
CA VAL A 132 -8.13 -1.82 -10.73
C VAL A 132 -7.60 -0.40 -10.64
N PRO A 133 -7.29 0.26 -11.77
CA PRO A 133 -6.73 1.59 -11.77
C PRO A 133 -7.77 2.66 -11.41
N PHE A 134 -7.37 3.63 -10.60
CA PHE A 134 -8.13 4.83 -10.27
C PHE A 134 -7.41 6.07 -10.79
N ARG A 135 -8.18 7.08 -11.21
CA ARG A 135 -7.71 8.42 -11.59
C ARG A 135 -6.51 8.37 -12.55
N PHE A 136 -6.72 7.73 -13.71
CA PHE A 136 -5.71 7.55 -14.76
C PHE A 136 -4.49 6.69 -14.35
N GLY A 137 -4.59 5.91 -13.26
CA GLY A 137 -3.52 5.02 -12.79
C GLY A 137 -2.56 5.65 -11.79
N ILE A 138 -2.91 6.81 -11.22
CA ILE A 138 -2.16 7.44 -10.12
C ILE A 138 -2.32 6.62 -8.83
N ALA A 139 -3.51 6.07 -8.60
CA ALA A 139 -3.77 5.12 -7.53
C ALA A 139 -4.31 3.84 -8.14
N ILE A 140 -4.00 2.71 -7.51
CA ILE A 140 -4.44 1.40 -7.97
C ILE A 140 -4.95 0.61 -6.76
N ILE A 141 -6.06 -0.10 -6.96
CA ILE A 141 -6.48 -1.18 -6.06
C ILE A 141 -6.04 -2.50 -6.68
N TYR A 142 -5.23 -3.25 -5.95
CA TYR A 142 -4.98 -4.66 -6.24
C TYR A 142 -5.93 -5.51 -5.42
N THR A 143 -6.56 -6.49 -6.06
CA THR A 143 -7.39 -7.47 -5.37
C THR A 143 -6.84 -8.87 -5.64
N ALA A 144 -6.89 -9.75 -4.64
CA ALA A 144 -6.49 -11.14 -4.79
C ALA A 144 -7.23 -12.02 -3.78
N VAL A 145 -7.14 -13.34 -3.96
CA VAL A 145 -7.75 -14.34 -3.09
C VAL A 145 -6.65 -15.21 -2.50
N LYS A 146 -6.72 -15.56 -1.21
CA LYS A 146 -5.79 -16.52 -0.61
C LYS A 146 -5.99 -17.89 -1.27
N ALA A 147 -4.89 -18.45 -1.78
CA ALA A 147 -4.86 -19.76 -2.43
C ALA A 147 -5.23 -20.90 -1.48
#